data_AF-A0A1J3JI82-F1
#
_entry.id   AF-A0A1J3JI82-F1
#
_cell.length_a   1.000
_cell.length_b   1.000
_cell.length_c   1.000
_cell.angle_alpha   90.00
_cell.angle_beta   90.00
_cell.angle_gamma   90.00
#
_symmetry.space_group_name_H-M   'P 1'
#
loop_
_entity.id
_entity.type
_entity.pdbx_description
1 polymer ?
#
loop_
_entity_poly.entity_id
_entity_poly.type
_entity_poly.pdbx_seq_one_letter_code
_entity_poly.pdbx_strand_id
1 'polypeptide(L)'
;KNGPSLARVSVFETNKLSSNKLVGYCELDVFDFVVQEPELACKSFDLLDPASSSKVVGSIFLSCAIEDPVETEKRFAKRILSVVDYNEDGQLSFSEFSHLIRAFGNLVAANKKEELFRAADLNGDGVVTIDELAALLALQQEKEPIINNCPVCGEALQISDKLNAMIHMTLCFDEGTGNQKMTGGFLTDRQASYGWMFKLSEWTHLSTYDVGLNTGSSASHIVVIDRKTKRLVEELIDSKIVLSMRAIYQSKIGLRLMDQGAKEILQRLSEKQGKKMNSVESAQKIPNFLEFFKDQINMAEVKYPLQHFKTFNEFFIRELKPGARPIASRNRDDVAVCGADCRLMAFQSVEDSTRFWIKGRKFSIRGLLGKNVNPNAFLDGSLVIFRLAPQDYHRFHVPVSGVIEKFEDVSGSLYTVNPIAVNSKYCNVFTENKRTVAIISTLEFGKVAFVAIGATMVGSINFVRKEGDHVKKGDELGYFSFGGSTVICVFEKYSIRIDEDLLANSGRSLETLVSVGMQLGVSTRT
;
A
#
# COMPACT_ATOMS: atom_id res chain seq x y z
N LYS A 1 20.49 -21.76 -16.81
CA LYS A 1 20.89 -23.00 -16.08
C LYS A 1 20.61 -22.95 -14.58
N ASN A 2 20.69 -21.79 -13.90
CA ASN A 2 20.47 -21.69 -12.44
C ASN A 2 19.17 -20.94 -12.06
N GLY A 3 18.20 -20.82 -12.98
CA GLY A 3 16.91 -20.17 -12.75
C GLY A 3 15.76 -21.20 -12.63
N PRO A 4 14.57 -20.79 -12.16
CA PRO A 4 13.38 -21.65 -12.14
C PRO A 4 13.09 -22.18 -13.55
N SER A 5 13.02 -23.50 -13.71
CA SER A 5 12.80 -24.14 -15.02
C SER A 5 11.34 -24.48 -15.28
N LEU A 6 10.52 -24.67 -14.23
CA LEU A 6 9.12 -25.06 -14.37
C LEU A 6 8.19 -23.82 -14.40
N ALA A 7 7.40 -23.68 -15.46
CA ALA A 7 6.34 -22.69 -15.57
C ALA A 7 4.98 -23.38 -15.65
N ARG A 8 4.01 -22.89 -14.87
CA ARG A 8 2.61 -23.32 -14.93
C ARG A 8 1.79 -22.27 -15.66
N VAL A 9 1.04 -22.71 -16.68
CA VAL A 9 0.11 -21.87 -17.44
C VAL A 9 -1.30 -22.29 -17.08
N SER A 10 -2.07 -21.38 -16.47
CA SER A 10 -3.46 -21.59 -16.07
C SER A 10 -4.41 -20.80 -16.97
N VAL A 11 -5.48 -21.43 -17.46
CA VAL A 11 -6.48 -20.81 -18.35
C VAL A 11 -7.79 -20.60 -17.61
N PHE A 12 -8.32 -19.38 -17.68
CA PHE A 12 -9.55 -18.99 -17.01
C PHE A 12 -10.64 -18.59 -18.00
N GLU A 13 -11.87 -19.04 -17.74
CA GLU A 13 -13.07 -18.57 -18.41
C GLU A 13 -13.51 -17.26 -17.75
N THR A 14 -13.45 -16.16 -18.50
CA THR A 14 -13.77 -14.83 -17.97
C THR A 14 -15.27 -14.61 -17.85
N ASN A 15 -15.74 -14.20 -16.67
CA ASN A 15 -17.12 -13.80 -16.45
C ASN A 15 -17.20 -12.29 -16.18
N LYS A 16 -18.14 -11.58 -16.81
CA LYS A 16 -18.27 -10.11 -16.65
C LYS A 16 -18.88 -9.68 -15.31
N LEU A 17 -19.52 -10.59 -14.57
CA LEU A 17 -20.30 -10.28 -13.37
C LEU A 17 -19.92 -11.13 -12.15
N SER A 18 -18.99 -12.08 -12.31
CA SER A 18 -18.53 -12.97 -11.22
C SER A 18 -17.03 -13.27 -11.35
N SER A 19 -16.49 -14.09 -10.45
CA SER A 19 -15.12 -14.60 -10.59
C SER A 19 -14.99 -15.45 -11.86
N ASN A 20 -13.87 -15.28 -12.56
CA ASN A 20 -13.42 -16.16 -13.62
C ASN A 20 -13.21 -17.57 -13.06
N LYS A 21 -13.59 -18.56 -13.85
CA LYS A 21 -13.49 -19.96 -13.48
C LYS A 21 -12.20 -20.54 -14.08
N LEU A 22 -11.38 -21.19 -13.27
CA LEU A 22 -10.23 -21.94 -13.80
C LEU A 22 -10.76 -23.10 -14.66
N VAL A 23 -10.40 -23.09 -15.95
CA VAL A 23 -10.83 -24.09 -16.93
C VAL A 23 -9.87 -25.27 -16.91
N GLY A 24 -8.57 -25.00 -16.90
CA GLY A 24 -7.51 -26.00 -16.87
C GLY A 24 -6.12 -25.38 -16.80
N TYR A 25 -5.09 -26.21 -16.59
CA TYR A 25 -3.70 -25.75 -16.50
C TYR A 25 -2.75 -26.73 -17.19
N CYS A 26 -1.58 -26.26 -17.61
CA CYS A 26 -0.47 -27.12 -18.00
C CYS A 26 0.83 -26.65 -17.32
N GLU A 27 1.79 -27.56 -17.20
CA GLU A 27 3.13 -27.27 -16.68
C GLU A 27 4.13 -27.56 -17.80
N LEU A 28 5.10 -26.66 -17.98
CA LEU A 28 6.19 -26.83 -18.93
C LEU A 28 7.53 -26.56 -18.29
N ASP A 29 8.56 -27.28 -18.73
CA ASP A 29 9.94 -26.88 -18.49
C ASP A 29 10.36 -25.87 -19.57
N VAL A 30 10.61 -24.63 -19.15
CA VAL A 30 10.95 -23.49 -20.00
C VAL A 30 12.30 -23.72 -20.68
N PHE A 31 13.25 -24.39 -20.02
CA PHE A 31 14.55 -24.66 -20.62
C PHE A 31 14.43 -25.67 -21.75
N ASP A 32 13.68 -26.75 -21.54
CA ASP A 32 13.41 -27.73 -22.60
C ASP A 32 12.61 -27.10 -23.75
N PHE A 33 11.65 -26.23 -23.43
CA PHE A 33 10.82 -25.56 -24.43
C PHE A 33 11.63 -24.60 -25.33
N VAL A 34 12.63 -23.90 -24.77
CA VAL A 34 13.45 -22.93 -25.51
C VAL A 34 14.62 -23.59 -26.25
N VAL A 35 15.20 -24.67 -25.72
CA VAL A 35 16.38 -25.32 -26.32
C VAL A 35 16.01 -26.28 -27.45
N GLN A 36 14.80 -26.84 -27.45
CA GLN A 36 14.46 -27.92 -28.39
C GLN A 36 14.12 -27.47 -29.81
N GLU A 37 13.70 -26.23 -30.09
CA GLU A 37 13.29 -25.83 -31.46
C GLU A 37 13.52 -24.34 -31.83
N PRO A 38 13.55 -23.99 -33.14
CA PRO A 38 13.81 -22.63 -33.63
C PRO A 38 12.73 -21.62 -33.21
N GLU A 39 13.08 -20.32 -33.21
CA GLU A 39 12.38 -19.12 -32.70
C GLU A 39 10.91 -18.87 -33.15
N LEU A 40 10.24 -19.81 -33.81
CA LEU A 40 8.88 -19.66 -34.36
C LEU A 40 8.01 -20.93 -34.25
N ALA A 41 8.49 -22.01 -33.63
CA ALA A 41 7.71 -23.25 -33.51
C ALA A 41 6.63 -23.15 -32.42
N CYS A 42 5.38 -23.47 -32.80
CA CYS A 42 4.21 -23.42 -31.92
C CYS A 42 3.86 -24.83 -31.45
N LYS A 43 3.98 -25.12 -30.15
CA LYS A 43 3.74 -26.45 -29.57
C LYS A 43 2.40 -26.50 -28.84
N SER A 44 1.65 -27.59 -29.07
CA SER A 44 0.40 -27.86 -28.35
C SER A 44 0.68 -28.48 -26.99
N PHE A 45 -0.01 -27.99 -25.96
CA PHE A 45 -0.01 -28.54 -24.61
C PHE A 45 -1.44 -28.84 -24.18
N ASP A 46 -1.64 -30.02 -23.60
CA ASP A 46 -2.93 -30.41 -23.03
C ASP A 46 -3.17 -29.67 -21.71
N LEU A 47 -4.34 -29.06 -21.57
CA LEU A 47 -4.81 -28.48 -20.33
C LEU A 47 -5.43 -29.57 -19.46
N LEU A 48 -4.95 -29.71 -18.23
CA LEU A 48 -5.44 -30.64 -17.23
C LEU A 48 -6.57 -30.03 -16.40
N ASP A 49 -7.59 -30.84 -16.07
CA ASP A 49 -8.71 -30.46 -15.21
C ASP A 49 -8.19 -30.11 -13.80
N PRO A 50 -8.57 -28.96 -13.21
CA PRO A 50 -8.16 -28.60 -11.85
C PRO A 50 -8.64 -29.58 -10.79
N ALA A 51 -9.75 -30.30 -11.04
CA ALA A 51 -10.30 -31.29 -10.12
C ALA A 51 -9.76 -32.71 -10.35
N SER A 52 -9.09 -32.97 -11.49
CA SER A 52 -8.54 -34.28 -11.83
C SER A 52 -7.37 -34.14 -12.82
N SER A 53 -6.15 -34.34 -12.33
CA SER A 53 -4.92 -34.21 -13.14
C SER A 53 -4.79 -35.21 -14.29
N SER A 54 -5.65 -36.23 -14.38
CA SER A 54 -5.64 -37.22 -15.45
C SER A 54 -6.62 -36.92 -16.59
N LYS A 55 -7.41 -35.85 -16.48
CA LYS A 55 -8.45 -35.50 -17.43
C LYS A 55 -8.05 -34.25 -18.21
N VAL A 56 -7.98 -34.37 -19.53
CA VAL A 56 -7.72 -33.24 -20.43
C VAL A 56 -9.02 -32.47 -20.69
N VAL A 57 -8.99 -31.16 -20.47
CA VAL A 57 -10.14 -30.23 -20.60
C VAL A 57 -10.02 -29.28 -21.79
N GLY A 58 -8.87 -29.29 -22.47
CA GLY A 58 -8.62 -28.50 -23.66
C GLY A 58 -7.14 -28.57 -24.07
N SER A 59 -6.74 -27.75 -25.03
CA SER A 59 -5.34 -27.58 -25.40
C SER A 59 -5.02 -26.11 -25.63
N ILE A 60 -3.76 -25.73 -25.39
CA ILE A 60 -3.21 -24.43 -25.72
C ILE A 60 -1.99 -24.57 -26.61
N PHE A 61 -1.74 -23.53 -27.39
CA PHE A 61 -0.56 -23.45 -28.24
C PHE A 61 0.38 -22.39 -27.66
N LEU A 62 1.63 -22.79 -27.42
CA LEU A 62 2.68 -21.91 -26.92
C LEU A 62 3.76 -21.76 -27.98
N SER A 63 4.26 -20.54 -28.16
CA SER A 63 5.40 -20.21 -29.02
C SER A 63 6.37 -19.33 -28.24
N CYS A 64 7.68 -19.51 -28.44
CA CYS A 64 8.71 -18.65 -27.90
C CYS A 64 9.48 -18.00 -29.05
N ALA A 65 9.74 -16.70 -28.94
CA ALA A 65 10.61 -15.97 -29.85
C ALA A 65 11.70 -15.26 -29.02
N ILE A 66 12.93 -15.29 -29.51
CA ILE A 66 14.05 -14.55 -28.92
C ILE A 66 14.13 -13.23 -29.70
N GLU A 67 14.05 -12.10 -29.01
CA GLU A 67 14.07 -10.78 -29.65
C GLU A 67 15.47 -10.17 -29.68
N ASP A 68 15.78 -9.43 -30.75
CA ASP A 68 17.00 -8.62 -30.86
C ASP A 68 16.98 -7.51 -29.79
N PRO A 69 18.03 -7.39 -28.96
CA PRO A 69 18.17 -6.34 -27.95
C PRO A 69 17.81 -4.93 -28.45
N VAL A 70 18.19 -4.58 -29.68
CA VAL A 70 17.96 -3.23 -30.23
C VAL A 70 16.46 -2.97 -30.46
N GLU A 71 15.70 -3.96 -30.90
CA GLU A 71 14.25 -3.83 -31.08
C GLU A 71 13.49 -3.89 -29.75
N THR A 72 14.01 -4.63 -28.76
CA THR A 72 13.51 -4.56 -27.38
C THR A 72 13.69 -3.16 -26.79
N GLU A 73 14.85 -2.51 -27.02
CA GLU A 73 15.13 -1.15 -26.57
C GLU A 73 14.24 -0.10 -27.23
N LYS A 74 14.00 -0.18 -28.55
CA LYS A 74 13.09 0.73 -29.24
C LYS A 74 11.65 0.59 -28.77
N ARG A 75 11.17 -0.65 -28.55
CA ARG A 75 9.84 -0.88 -27.98
C ARG A 75 9.73 -0.36 -26.56
N PHE A 76 10.80 -0.49 -25.77
CA PHE A 76 10.87 0.08 -24.44
C PHE A 76 10.81 1.62 -24.48
N ALA A 77 11.56 2.28 -25.36
CA ALA A 77 11.51 3.73 -25.54
C ALA A 77 10.11 4.22 -25.95
N LYS A 78 9.44 3.52 -26.88
CA LYS A 78 8.05 3.80 -27.29
C LYS A 78 7.07 3.74 -26.12
N ARG A 79 7.25 2.78 -25.21
CA ARG A 79 6.41 2.62 -24.01
C ARG A 79 6.65 3.70 -22.97
N ILE A 80 7.90 4.10 -22.80
CA ILE A 80 8.24 5.24 -21.94
C ILE A 80 7.57 6.52 -22.45
N LEU A 81 7.60 6.72 -23.77
CA LEU A 81 6.99 7.87 -24.42
C LEU A 81 5.49 7.93 -24.20
N SER A 82 4.76 6.83 -24.40
CA SER A 82 3.30 6.81 -24.17
C SER A 82 2.89 7.12 -22.72
N VAL A 83 3.80 7.03 -21.76
CA VAL A 83 3.51 7.32 -20.34
C VAL A 83 3.73 8.80 -19.99
N VAL A 84 4.60 9.50 -20.72
CA VAL A 84 5.07 10.85 -20.35
C VAL A 84 4.80 11.91 -21.42
N ASP A 85 4.45 11.50 -22.63
CA ASP A 85 3.86 12.34 -23.67
C ASP A 85 2.41 12.71 -23.26
N TYR A 86 2.25 13.86 -22.60
CA TYR A 86 0.95 14.26 -22.04
C TYR A 86 0.00 14.84 -23.08
N ASN A 87 0.57 15.34 -24.19
CA ASN A 87 -0.18 15.98 -25.25
C ASN A 87 -0.46 15.02 -26.43
N GLU A 88 0.07 13.80 -26.37
CA GLU A 88 -0.06 12.71 -27.34
C GLU A 88 0.45 13.08 -28.75
N ASP A 89 1.47 13.94 -28.83
CA ASP A 89 2.05 14.39 -30.10
C ASP A 89 3.19 13.49 -30.63
N GLY A 90 3.54 12.45 -29.87
CA GLY A 90 4.56 11.45 -30.19
C GLY A 90 6.00 11.92 -29.94
N GLN A 91 6.18 13.09 -29.30
CA GLN A 91 7.46 13.73 -29.04
C GLN A 91 7.53 14.20 -27.58
N LEU A 92 8.73 14.38 -27.03
CA LEU A 92 8.88 14.94 -25.67
C LEU A 92 9.33 16.39 -25.75
N SER A 93 8.49 17.28 -25.24
CA SER A 93 8.94 18.61 -24.86
C SER A 93 9.96 18.53 -23.72
N PHE A 94 10.74 19.60 -23.53
CA PHE A 94 11.66 19.70 -22.39
C PHE A 94 10.97 19.51 -21.03
N SER A 95 9.70 19.90 -20.92
CA SER A 95 8.91 19.72 -19.70
C SER A 95 8.60 18.25 -19.44
N GLU A 96 8.12 17.53 -20.46
CA GLU A 96 7.81 16.10 -20.40
C GLU A 96 9.07 15.27 -20.16
N PHE A 97 10.15 15.58 -20.88
CA PHE A 97 11.46 14.96 -20.66
C PHE A 97 12.00 15.24 -19.24
N SER A 98 11.83 16.45 -18.72
CA SER A 98 12.23 16.77 -17.34
C SER A 98 11.46 15.96 -16.29
N HIS A 99 10.19 15.68 -16.53
CA HIS A 99 9.38 14.82 -15.67
C HIS A 99 9.84 13.36 -15.77
N LEU A 100 10.13 12.91 -16.98
CA LEU A 100 10.66 11.59 -17.26
C LEU A 100 11.97 11.33 -16.49
N ILE A 101 12.95 12.22 -16.60
CA ILE A 101 14.26 12.09 -15.92
C ILE A 101 14.13 12.13 -14.40
N ARG A 102 13.16 12.89 -13.86
CA ARG A 102 12.85 12.90 -12.42
C ARG A 102 12.25 11.58 -11.95
N ALA A 103 11.41 10.96 -12.77
CA ALA A 103 10.78 9.67 -12.46
C ALA A 103 11.80 8.51 -12.43
N PHE A 104 12.87 8.57 -13.25
CA PHE A 104 13.90 7.53 -13.34
C PHE A 104 14.89 7.46 -12.17
N GLY A 105 14.81 8.38 -11.20
CA GLY A 105 15.41 8.19 -9.89
C GLY A 105 16.94 8.23 -9.85
N ASN A 106 17.54 9.36 -10.24
CA ASN A 106 18.90 9.72 -9.81
C ASN A 106 19.00 11.25 -9.62
N LEU A 107 19.45 11.68 -8.43
CA LEU A 107 19.70 13.10 -8.11
C LEU A 107 20.70 13.75 -9.07
N VAL A 108 21.64 12.97 -9.61
CA VAL A 108 22.66 13.44 -10.57
C VAL A 108 22.04 13.70 -11.96
N ALA A 109 21.14 12.82 -12.43
CA ALA A 109 20.45 12.98 -13.71
C ALA A 109 19.46 14.15 -13.68
N ALA A 110 18.75 14.34 -12.56
CA ALA A 110 17.84 15.48 -12.35
C ALA A 110 18.56 16.83 -12.41
N ASN A 111 19.82 16.89 -11.96
CA ASN A 111 20.68 18.09 -12.01
C ASN A 111 21.31 18.34 -13.40
N LYS A 112 21.36 17.32 -14.27
CA LYS A 112 21.90 17.39 -15.64
C LYS A 112 20.83 17.31 -16.73
N LYS A 113 19.55 17.48 -16.39
CA LYS A 113 18.41 17.36 -17.32
C LYS A 113 18.54 18.21 -18.59
N GLU A 114 19.16 19.39 -18.51
CA GLU A 114 19.40 20.28 -19.66
C GLU A 114 20.49 19.74 -20.59
N GLU A 115 21.53 19.14 -20.04
CA GLU A 115 22.60 18.48 -20.81
C GLU A 115 22.08 17.19 -21.45
N LEU A 116 21.29 16.40 -20.70
CA LEU A 116 20.68 15.15 -21.18
C LEU A 116 19.66 15.42 -22.28
N PHE A 117 18.85 16.47 -22.15
CA PHE A 117 17.92 16.87 -23.20
C PHE A 117 18.66 17.28 -24.48
N ARG A 118 19.72 18.09 -24.37
CA ARG A 118 20.56 18.45 -25.52
C ARG A 118 21.31 17.27 -26.14
N ALA A 119 21.64 16.26 -25.34
CA ALA A 119 22.25 15.03 -25.84
C ALA A 119 21.24 14.10 -26.52
N ALA A 120 19.96 14.20 -26.14
CA ALA A 120 18.86 13.45 -26.71
C ALA A 120 18.34 14.08 -28.01
N ASP A 121 18.17 15.40 -28.02
CA ASP A 121 17.76 16.20 -29.19
C ASP A 121 18.93 16.29 -30.19
N LEU A 122 19.11 15.23 -30.98
CA LEU A 122 20.22 15.09 -31.93
C LEU A 122 20.13 16.10 -33.08
N ASN A 123 18.91 16.50 -33.43
CA ASN A 123 18.64 17.34 -34.59
C ASN A 123 18.50 18.85 -34.21
N GLY A 124 18.29 19.16 -32.93
CA GLY A 124 18.24 20.52 -32.38
C GLY A 124 16.91 21.23 -32.52
N ASP A 125 15.80 20.51 -32.72
CA ASP A 125 14.46 21.07 -32.92
C ASP A 125 13.73 21.43 -31.61
N GLY A 126 14.34 21.13 -30.46
CA GLY A 126 13.80 21.45 -29.15
C GLY A 126 12.77 20.44 -28.63
N VAL A 127 12.68 19.27 -29.26
CA VAL A 127 11.88 18.11 -28.84
C VAL A 127 12.72 16.83 -28.93
N VAL A 128 12.25 15.74 -28.30
CA VAL A 128 12.94 14.45 -28.35
C VAL A 128 12.00 13.40 -28.92
N THR A 129 12.37 12.82 -30.06
CA THR A 129 11.62 11.75 -30.72
C THR A 129 11.89 10.38 -30.11
N ILE A 130 11.12 9.37 -30.51
CA ILE A 130 11.30 7.96 -30.13
C ILE A 130 12.71 7.47 -30.41
N ASP A 131 13.21 7.74 -31.63
CA ASP A 131 14.49 7.20 -32.08
C ASP A 131 15.66 7.91 -31.36
N GLU A 132 15.51 9.20 -31.08
CA GLU A 132 16.44 10.01 -30.28
C GLU A 132 16.49 9.56 -28.81
N LEU A 133 15.33 9.30 -28.20
CA LEU A 133 15.27 8.77 -26.84
C LEU A 133 15.87 7.36 -26.76
N ALA A 134 15.57 6.49 -27.74
CA ALA A 134 16.16 5.16 -27.82
C ALA A 134 17.68 5.23 -27.97
N ALA A 135 18.18 6.13 -28.83
CA ALA A 135 19.62 6.34 -29.01
C ALA A 135 20.29 6.85 -27.73
N LEU A 136 19.66 7.77 -26.99
CA LEU A 136 20.16 8.25 -25.70
C LEU A 136 20.24 7.11 -24.67
N LEU A 137 19.19 6.30 -24.57
CA LEU A 137 19.15 5.15 -23.64
C LEU A 137 20.23 4.13 -23.97
N ALA A 138 20.46 3.84 -25.25
CA ALA A 138 21.53 2.96 -25.71
C ALA A 138 22.93 3.53 -25.40
N LEU A 139 23.18 4.81 -25.67
CA LEU A 139 24.46 5.49 -25.39
C LEU A 139 24.79 5.55 -23.89
N GLN A 140 23.79 5.76 -23.04
CA GLN A 140 23.97 5.90 -21.59
C GLN A 140 24.24 4.57 -20.89
N GLN A 141 23.89 3.43 -21.50
CA GLN A 141 24.29 2.11 -21.00
C GLN A 141 25.82 1.92 -20.98
N GLU A 142 26.61 2.73 -21.72
CA GLU A 142 28.06 2.60 -21.78
C GLU A 142 28.84 3.52 -20.82
N LYS A 143 28.27 4.63 -20.33
CA LYS A 143 29.06 5.66 -19.62
C LYS A 143 28.55 6.17 -18.27
N GLU A 144 27.30 5.94 -17.87
CA GLU A 144 26.75 6.11 -16.51
C GLU A 144 25.22 5.90 -16.61
N PRO A 145 24.59 4.97 -15.87
CA PRO A 145 23.16 4.68 -16.07
C PRO A 145 22.26 5.81 -15.55
N ILE A 146 21.38 6.32 -16.42
CA ILE A 146 20.30 7.27 -16.07
C ILE A 146 19.25 6.59 -15.18
N ILE A 147 19.00 5.31 -15.41
CA ILE A 147 17.95 4.52 -14.74
C ILE A 147 18.60 3.58 -13.74
N ASN A 148 18.49 3.92 -12.45
CA ASN A 148 18.98 3.07 -11.36
C ASN A 148 17.85 2.32 -10.65
N ASN A 149 16.61 2.71 -10.89
CA ASN A 149 15.42 2.10 -10.29
C ASN A 149 14.34 1.91 -11.35
N CYS A 150 13.60 0.81 -11.28
CA CYS A 150 12.41 0.59 -12.10
C CYS A 150 11.34 1.64 -11.75
N PRO A 151 10.80 2.41 -12.72
CA PRO A 151 9.79 3.44 -12.46
C PRO A 151 8.44 2.88 -12.00
N VAL A 152 8.15 1.63 -12.37
CA VAL A 152 6.87 0.99 -12.12
C VAL A 152 6.83 0.34 -10.73
N CYS A 153 7.86 -0.41 -10.36
CA CYS A 153 7.89 -1.15 -9.09
C CYS A 153 8.94 -0.63 -8.08
N GLY A 154 9.86 0.23 -8.50
CA GLY A 154 10.89 0.84 -7.66
C GLY A 154 12.13 -0.02 -7.40
N GLU A 155 12.23 -1.24 -7.95
CA GLU A 155 13.37 -2.13 -7.77
C GLU A 155 14.68 -1.49 -8.27
N ALA A 156 15.74 -1.58 -7.47
CA ALA A 156 17.06 -1.09 -7.88
C ALA A 156 17.62 -1.98 -8.99
N LEU A 157 17.91 -1.40 -10.15
CA LEU A 157 18.44 -2.10 -11.31
C LEU A 157 19.94 -2.32 -11.09
N GLN A 158 20.35 -3.58 -11.00
CA GLN A 158 21.76 -3.95 -10.86
C GLN A 158 22.51 -3.57 -12.14
N ILE A 159 23.43 -2.60 -12.05
CA ILE A 159 24.22 -2.07 -13.18
C ILE A 159 25.02 -3.17 -13.90
N SER A 160 25.40 -4.23 -13.18
CA SER A 160 26.15 -5.38 -13.70
C SER A 160 25.30 -6.35 -14.53
N ASP A 161 23.97 -6.33 -14.43
CA ASP A 161 23.06 -7.29 -15.05
C ASP A 161 22.02 -6.58 -15.95
N LYS A 162 22.56 -5.90 -16.96
CA LYS A 162 21.83 -4.99 -17.87
C LYS A 162 20.64 -5.66 -18.57
N LEU A 163 20.79 -6.94 -18.94
CA LEU A 163 19.74 -7.70 -19.61
C LEU A 163 18.57 -7.98 -18.66
N ASN A 164 18.83 -8.41 -17.42
CA ASN A 164 17.76 -8.64 -16.45
C ASN A 164 17.08 -7.33 -16.01
N ALA A 165 17.82 -6.23 -15.91
CA ALA A 165 17.24 -4.90 -15.67
C ALA A 165 16.28 -4.48 -16.79
N MET A 166 16.68 -4.68 -18.06
CA MET A 166 15.85 -4.39 -19.21
C MET A 166 14.64 -5.33 -19.33
N ILE A 167 14.82 -6.63 -19.06
CA ILE A 167 13.71 -7.59 -19.00
C ILE A 167 12.72 -7.21 -17.91
N HIS A 168 13.20 -6.92 -16.69
CA HIS A 168 12.39 -6.48 -15.57
C HIS A 168 11.58 -5.22 -15.93
N MET A 169 12.25 -4.19 -16.48
CA MET A 169 11.58 -2.97 -16.90
C MET A 169 10.58 -3.24 -18.03
N THR A 170 10.95 -4.04 -19.03
CA THR A 170 10.07 -4.36 -20.16
C THR A 170 8.82 -5.08 -19.70
N LEU A 171 8.94 -6.03 -18.77
CA LEU A 171 7.82 -6.74 -18.14
C LEU A 171 6.97 -5.83 -17.25
N CYS A 172 7.60 -4.92 -16.50
CA CYS A 172 6.90 -3.93 -15.69
C CYS A 172 6.14 -2.89 -16.53
N PHE A 173 6.64 -2.54 -17.71
CA PHE A 173 6.02 -1.61 -18.66
C PHE A 173 5.16 -2.31 -19.73
N ASP A 174 5.01 -3.65 -19.69
CA ASP A 174 4.20 -4.39 -20.66
C ASP A 174 2.72 -4.37 -20.31
N GLU A 175 1.99 -3.43 -20.90
CA GLU A 175 0.52 -3.32 -20.83
C GLU A 175 -0.22 -4.37 -21.68
N GLY A 176 0.50 -5.33 -22.27
CA GLY A 176 -0.03 -6.26 -23.24
C GLY A 176 -0.21 -5.59 -24.60
N THR A 177 0.31 -6.22 -25.65
CA THR A 177 -0.01 -5.81 -27.02
C THR A 177 -1.52 -5.85 -27.18
N GLY A 178 -2.17 -4.76 -27.61
CA GLY A 178 -3.63 -4.57 -27.71
C GLY A 178 -4.45 -5.64 -28.46
N ASN A 179 -3.85 -6.76 -28.85
CA ASN A 179 -4.49 -8.01 -29.20
C ASN A 179 -4.48 -8.97 -28.00
N GLN A 180 -5.59 -9.04 -27.27
CA GLN A 180 -5.97 -10.08 -26.28
C GLN A 180 -4.89 -11.13 -25.91
N LYS A 181 -3.80 -10.72 -25.26
CA LYS A 181 -2.82 -11.63 -24.67
C LYS A 181 -2.36 -11.09 -23.32
N MET A 182 -2.30 -12.02 -22.37
CA MET A 182 -2.23 -11.81 -20.92
C MET A 182 -0.98 -11.05 -20.48
N THR A 183 -1.16 -10.19 -19.48
CA THR A 183 -0.13 -9.39 -18.81
C THR A 183 0.71 -10.23 -17.84
N GLY A 184 1.99 -9.87 -17.75
CA GLY A 184 3.00 -10.52 -16.95
C GLY A 184 2.86 -10.25 -15.44
N GLY A 185 3.31 -11.23 -14.67
CA GLY A 185 3.29 -11.29 -13.22
C GLY A 185 2.97 -12.71 -12.79
N PHE A 186 3.73 -13.30 -11.87
CA PHE A 186 3.39 -14.59 -11.27
C PHE A 186 2.12 -14.42 -10.42
N LEU A 187 0.97 -14.44 -11.08
CA LEU A 187 -0.34 -14.42 -10.49
C LEU A 187 -0.64 -15.81 -9.91
N THR A 188 -1.12 -15.86 -8.69
CA THR A 188 -1.75 -17.08 -8.16
C THR A 188 -3.06 -17.32 -8.90
N ASP A 189 -3.53 -18.57 -8.97
CA ASP A 189 -4.79 -18.91 -9.64
C ASP A 189 -5.99 -18.08 -9.12
N ARG A 190 -5.92 -17.64 -7.86
CA ARG A 190 -6.93 -16.78 -7.24
C ARG A 190 -6.90 -15.35 -7.77
N GLN A 191 -5.73 -14.79 -8.08
CA GLN A 191 -5.59 -13.44 -8.63
C GLN A 191 -6.07 -13.36 -10.08
N ALA A 192 -5.80 -14.41 -10.87
CA ALA A 192 -6.31 -14.53 -12.24
C ALA A 192 -7.84 -14.76 -12.31
N SER A 193 -8.46 -15.20 -11.20
CA SER A 193 -9.90 -15.43 -11.12
C SER A 193 -10.77 -14.16 -11.06
N TYR A 194 -10.22 -12.94 -11.09
CA TYR A 194 -11.00 -11.68 -11.00
C TYR A 194 -10.82 -10.72 -12.21
N GLY A 195 -10.44 -11.27 -13.37
CA GLY A 195 -9.86 -10.55 -14.51
C GLY A 195 -10.68 -9.51 -15.29
N TRP A 196 -11.96 -9.25 -15.01
CA TRP A 196 -12.64 -8.08 -15.60
C TRP A 196 -12.49 -6.81 -14.75
N MET A 197 -12.21 -6.97 -13.45
CA MET A 197 -12.09 -5.86 -12.50
C MET A 197 -10.73 -5.17 -12.60
N PHE A 198 -9.67 -5.94 -12.93
CA PHE A 198 -8.37 -5.40 -13.31
C PHE A 198 -8.44 -4.54 -14.58
N LYS A 199 -9.25 -4.94 -15.59
CA LYS A 199 -9.48 -4.15 -16.81
C LYS A 199 -10.17 -2.81 -16.57
N LEU A 200 -10.84 -2.62 -15.44
CA LEU A 200 -11.52 -1.36 -15.08
C LEU A 200 -10.68 -0.51 -14.12
N SER A 201 -9.87 -1.14 -13.26
CA SER A 201 -8.89 -0.44 -12.42
C SER A 201 -7.68 0.07 -13.22
N GLU A 202 -7.35 -0.55 -14.35
CA GLU A 202 -6.32 -0.05 -15.27
C GLU A 202 -6.84 1.04 -16.22
N TRP A 203 -8.11 1.00 -16.65
CA TRP A 203 -8.71 2.03 -17.52
C TRP A 203 -9.25 3.27 -16.77
N THR A 204 -9.28 3.25 -15.44
CA THR A 204 -9.62 4.43 -14.63
C THR A 204 -8.78 4.51 -13.37
N HIS A 205 -7.77 5.37 -13.41
CA HIS A 205 -6.97 5.85 -12.28
C HIS A 205 -6.19 4.78 -11.50
N LEU A 206 -5.00 4.46 -12.01
CA LEU A 206 -3.90 4.01 -11.16
C LEU A 206 -3.81 4.97 -9.97
N SER A 207 -3.88 4.42 -8.75
CA SER A 207 -3.72 5.15 -7.50
C SER A 207 -2.25 5.50 -7.28
N THR A 208 -1.66 6.25 -8.22
CA THR A 208 -0.45 7.03 -7.98
C THR A 208 -0.92 8.35 -7.39
N TYR A 209 -0.85 8.43 -6.07
CA TYR A 209 -1.05 9.66 -5.33
C TYR A 209 0.15 10.60 -5.51
N ASP A 210 0.55 10.91 -6.75
CA ASP A 210 1.67 11.80 -7.02
C ASP A 210 1.22 13.16 -7.56
N VAL A 211 1.71 14.18 -6.85
CA VAL A 211 1.87 15.57 -7.27
C VAL A 211 0.59 16.30 -7.74
N GLY A 212 -0.32 16.50 -6.79
CA GLY A 212 -1.15 17.71 -6.76
C GLY A 212 -2.51 17.67 -7.45
N LEU A 213 -3.43 18.42 -6.84
CA LEU A 213 -4.72 18.91 -7.34
C LEU A 213 -5.98 18.01 -7.23
N ASN A 214 -6.79 18.39 -6.25
CA ASN A 214 -8.21 18.77 -6.39
C ASN A 214 -9.36 17.74 -6.42
N THR A 215 -9.13 16.44 -6.40
CA THR A 215 -10.25 15.48 -6.24
C THR A 215 -9.84 14.31 -5.37
N GLY A 216 -10.54 14.10 -4.24
CA GLY A 216 -10.35 12.91 -3.42
C GLY A 216 -10.53 11.64 -4.25
N SER A 217 -9.68 10.65 -4.02
CA SER A 217 -9.54 9.39 -4.78
C SER A 217 -10.85 8.82 -5.35
N SER A 218 -10.98 8.81 -6.67
CA SER A 218 -12.08 8.19 -7.44
C SER A 218 -12.01 6.65 -7.50
N ALA A 219 -10.95 6.03 -6.99
CA ALA A 219 -10.75 4.58 -7.02
C ALA A 219 -11.74 3.83 -6.11
N SER A 220 -12.27 2.69 -6.58
CA SER A 220 -13.14 1.77 -5.80
C SER A 220 -12.35 0.76 -4.98
N HIS A 221 -11.04 0.70 -5.20
CA HIS A 221 -10.12 -0.26 -4.63
C HIS A 221 -8.94 0.51 -4.03
N ILE A 222 -8.51 0.13 -2.83
CA ILE A 222 -7.32 0.69 -2.18
C ILE A 222 -6.21 -0.35 -2.33
N VAL A 223 -5.08 0.06 -2.88
CA VAL A 223 -3.91 -0.82 -3.07
C VAL A 223 -2.82 -0.40 -2.09
N VAL A 224 -2.19 -1.38 -1.47
CA VAL A 224 -1.10 -1.20 -0.50
C VAL A 224 0.04 -2.15 -0.79
N ILE A 225 1.27 -1.82 -0.40
CA ILE A 225 2.42 -2.71 -0.56
C ILE A 225 2.63 -3.56 0.69
N ASP A 226 2.58 -4.88 0.56
CA ASP A 226 2.95 -5.79 1.64
C ASP A 226 4.46 -5.77 1.86
N ARG A 227 4.86 -5.34 3.05
CA ARG A 227 6.28 -5.19 3.39
C ARG A 227 7.06 -6.49 3.36
N LYS A 228 6.43 -7.63 3.70
CA LYS A 228 7.07 -8.95 3.73
C LYS A 228 7.28 -9.49 2.32
N THR A 229 6.22 -9.47 1.52
CA THR A 229 6.24 -10.07 0.18
C THR A 229 6.73 -9.11 -0.89
N LYS A 230 6.79 -7.81 -0.59
CA LYS A 230 7.11 -6.71 -1.52
C LYS A 230 6.15 -6.62 -2.70
N ARG A 231 4.91 -7.11 -2.52
CA ARG A 231 3.87 -7.13 -3.56
C ARG A 231 2.76 -6.12 -3.24
N LEU A 232 2.15 -5.59 -4.29
CA LEU A 232 0.90 -4.84 -4.17
C LEU A 232 -0.25 -5.79 -3.83
N VAL A 233 -1.03 -5.42 -2.82
CA VAL A 233 -2.20 -6.15 -2.34
C VAL A 233 -3.38 -5.20 -2.19
N GLU A 234 -4.58 -5.69 -2.47
CA GLU A 234 -5.80 -4.90 -2.33
C GLU A 234 -6.34 -4.97 -0.90
N GLU A 235 -6.71 -3.81 -0.35
CA GLU A 235 -7.61 -3.75 0.80
C GLU A 235 -9.04 -3.99 0.35
N LEU A 236 -9.59 -5.13 0.76
CA LEU A 236 -10.99 -5.45 0.51
C LEU A 236 -11.90 -4.55 1.35
N ILE A 237 -12.87 -3.92 0.69
CA ILE A 237 -13.88 -3.08 1.32
C ILE A 237 -15.25 -3.47 0.76
N ASP A 238 -16.24 -3.62 1.63
CA ASP A 238 -17.62 -3.89 1.19
C ASP A 238 -18.12 -2.75 0.27
N SER A 239 -18.60 -3.11 -0.92
CA SER A 239 -19.00 -2.14 -1.95
C SER A 239 -20.10 -1.19 -1.50
N LYS A 240 -20.99 -1.63 -0.60
CA LYS A 240 -22.04 -0.75 -0.03
C LYS A 240 -21.42 0.29 0.88
N ILE A 241 -20.37 -0.07 1.63
CA ILE A 241 -19.61 0.87 2.46
C ILE A 241 -18.88 1.87 1.56
N VAL A 242 -18.24 1.42 0.47
CA VAL A 242 -17.58 2.30 -0.51
C VAL A 242 -18.59 3.32 -1.08
N LEU A 243 -19.73 2.85 -1.58
CA LEU A 243 -20.78 3.72 -2.14
C LEU A 243 -21.29 4.74 -1.10
N SER A 244 -21.49 4.30 0.15
CA SER A 244 -21.91 5.17 1.24
C SER A 244 -20.86 6.24 1.56
N MET A 245 -19.59 5.87 1.62
CA MET A 245 -18.49 6.82 1.86
C MET A 245 -18.39 7.85 0.73
N ARG A 246 -18.52 7.43 -0.53
CA ARG A 246 -18.53 8.36 -1.68
C ARG A 246 -19.68 9.35 -1.61
N ALA A 247 -20.88 8.87 -1.29
CA ALA A 247 -22.04 9.72 -1.12
C ALA A 247 -21.81 10.81 -0.05
N ILE A 248 -21.11 10.49 1.04
CA ILE A 248 -20.84 11.44 2.12
C ILE A 248 -19.69 12.39 1.79
N TYR A 249 -18.54 11.86 1.37
CA TYR A 249 -17.28 12.62 1.28
C TYR A 249 -16.98 13.20 -0.11
N GLN A 250 -17.66 12.75 -1.17
CA GLN A 250 -17.42 13.22 -2.55
C GLN A 250 -18.63 13.91 -3.19
N SER A 251 -19.84 13.81 -2.62
CA SER A 251 -21.01 14.50 -3.17
C SER A 251 -21.19 15.90 -2.54
N LYS A 252 -21.58 16.89 -3.35
CA LYS A 252 -21.87 18.26 -2.87
C LYS A 252 -22.95 18.29 -1.77
N ILE A 253 -23.92 17.38 -1.86
CA ILE A 253 -25.01 17.25 -0.89
C ILE A 253 -24.50 16.63 0.41
N GLY A 254 -23.72 15.54 0.33
CA GLY A 254 -23.11 14.88 1.48
C GLY A 254 -22.17 15.79 2.25
N LEU A 255 -21.34 16.56 1.53
CA LEU A 255 -20.47 17.57 2.13
C LEU A 255 -21.25 18.67 2.86
N ARG A 256 -22.36 19.15 2.27
CA ARG A 256 -23.24 20.14 2.93
C ARG A 256 -23.95 19.59 4.17
N LEU A 257 -24.31 18.29 4.16
CA LEU A 257 -24.85 17.61 5.34
C LEU A 257 -23.78 17.43 6.43
N MET A 258 -22.50 17.28 6.06
CA MET A 258 -21.41 17.21 7.04
C MET A 258 -21.24 18.48 7.86
N ASP A 259 -21.52 19.65 7.27
CA ASP A 259 -21.44 20.96 7.94
C ASP A 259 -22.62 21.22 8.90
N GLN A 260 -23.74 20.49 8.79
CA GLN A 260 -24.98 20.72 9.53
C GLN A 260 -25.35 19.52 10.43
N GLY A 261 -24.58 19.28 11.49
CA GLY A 261 -24.94 18.30 12.54
C GLY A 261 -24.61 16.84 12.22
N ALA A 262 -23.83 16.56 11.17
CA ALA A 262 -23.36 15.20 10.90
C ALA A 262 -22.50 14.61 12.03
N LYS A 263 -21.87 15.46 12.85
CA LYS A 263 -21.12 15.02 14.02
C LYS A 263 -21.99 14.24 15.00
N GLU A 264 -23.15 14.77 15.39
CA GLU A 264 -24.06 14.06 16.30
C GLU A 264 -24.66 12.80 15.64
N ILE A 265 -24.92 12.86 14.33
CA ILE A 265 -25.46 11.71 13.58
C ILE A 265 -24.44 10.57 13.53
N LEU A 266 -23.19 10.85 13.11
CA LEU A 266 -22.11 9.86 13.04
C LEU A 266 -21.80 9.29 14.42
N GLN A 267 -21.84 10.11 15.46
CA GLN A 267 -21.66 9.65 16.84
C GLN A 267 -22.78 8.69 17.26
N ARG A 268 -24.06 9.07 17.09
CA ARG A 268 -25.21 8.21 17.42
C ARG A 268 -25.21 6.90 16.63
N LEU A 269 -24.87 6.95 15.34
CA LEU A 269 -24.74 5.76 14.50
C LEU A 269 -23.64 4.84 15.02
N SER A 270 -22.48 5.40 15.38
CA SER A 270 -21.35 4.63 15.90
C SER A 270 -21.69 4.00 17.26
N GLU A 271 -22.31 4.75 18.17
CA GLU A 271 -22.75 4.23 19.48
C GLU A 271 -23.80 3.12 19.34
N LYS A 272 -24.80 3.31 18.46
CA LYS A 272 -25.83 2.31 18.19
C LYS A 272 -25.23 1.05 17.57
N GLN A 273 -24.31 1.19 16.63
CA GLN A 273 -23.64 0.06 16.02
C GLN A 273 -22.71 -0.66 17.01
N GLY A 274 -21.96 0.08 17.83
CA GLY A 274 -21.12 -0.50 18.88
C GLY A 274 -21.94 -1.35 19.85
N LYS A 275 -23.10 -0.84 20.30
CA LYS A 275 -24.05 -1.63 21.12
C LYS A 275 -24.54 -2.87 20.39
N LYS A 276 -24.87 -2.76 19.09
CA LYS A 276 -25.27 -3.91 18.27
C LYS A 276 -24.18 -4.96 18.16
N MET A 277 -22.91 -4.56 18.05
CA MET A 277 -21.78 -5.51 17.95
C MET A 277 -21.38 -6.14 19.30
N ASN A 278 -21.89 -5.60 20.41
CA ASN A 278 -21.84 -6.22 21.73
C ASN A 278 -23.01 -7.17 22.02
N SER A 279 -23.98 -7.32 21.11
CA SER A 279 -25.12 -8.22 21.31
C SER A 279 -24.76 -9.65 20.93
N VAL A 280 -25.39 -10.64 21.56
CA VAL A 280 -25.09 -12.06 21.30
C VAL A 280 -25.48 -12.44 19.86
N GLU A 281 -26.54 -11.85 19.33
CA GLU A 281 -27.01 -12.08 17.95
C GLU A 281 -25.95 -11.64 16.92
N SER A 282 -25.06 -10.71 17.29
CA SER A 282 -24.01 -10.24 16.39
C SER A 282 -22.98 -11.31 16.04
N ALA A 283 -22.80 -12.34 16.87
CA ALA A 283 -21.89 -13.46 16.60
C ALA A 283 -22.24 -14.19 15.29
N GLN A 284 -23.51 -14.19 14.87
CA GLN A 284 -23.97 -14.78 13.61
C GLN A 284 -23.35 -14.12 12.37
N LYS A 285 -22.74 -12.93 12.51
CA LYS A 285 -22.06 -12.23 11.42
C LYS A 285 -20.62 -12.69 11.21
N ILE A 286 -20.00 -13.34 12.19
CA ILE A 286 -18.58 -13.74 12.15
C ILE A 286 -18.30 -14.65 10.94
N PRO A 287 -19.11 -15.68 10.62
CA PRO A 287 -18.84 -16.55 9.46
C PRO A 287 -18.83 -15.79 8.13
N ASN A 288 -19.81 -14.92 7.89
CA ASN A 288 -19.88 -14.12 6.66
C ASN A 288 -18.71 -13.13 6.56
N PHE A 289 -18.28 -12.58 7.70
CA PHE A 289 -17.12 -11.70 7.76
C PHE A 289 -15.83 -12.46 7.42
N LEU A 290 -15.65 -13.67 7.94
CA LEU A 290 -14.52 -14.52 7.62
C LEU A 290 -14.51 -14.96 6.16
N GLU A 291 -15.67 -15.31 5.59
CA GLU A 291 -15.76 -15.67 4.17
C GLU A 291 -15.37 -14.48 3.27
N PHE A 292 -15.84 -13.28 3.60
CA PHE A 292 -15.48 -12.06 2.86
C PHE A 292 -13.97 -11.77 2.93
N PHE A 293 -13.34 -12.03 4.08
CA PHE A 293 -11.91 -11.77 4.31
C PHE A 293 -11.04 -13.04 4.36
N LYS A 294 -11.45 -14.12 3.68
CA LYS A 294 -10.82 -15.45 3.86
C LYS A 294 -9.32 -15.54 3.54
N ASP A 295 -8.79 -14.60 2.76
CA ASP A 295 -7.33 -14.47 2.48
C ASP A 295 -6.60 -13.47 3.36
N GLN A 296 -7.34 -12.64 4.09
CA GLN A 296 -6.77 -11.55 4.86
C GLN A 296 -6.86 -11.80 6.37
N ILE A 297 -7.66 -12.79 6.80
CA ILE A 297 -7.76 -13.22 8.20
C ILE A 297 -7.30 -14.67 8.33
N ASN A 298 -6.13 -14.85 8.95
CA ASN A 298 -5.62 -16.17 9.27
C ASN A 298 -6.15 -16.66 10.63
N MET A 299 -7.18 -17.50 10.62
CA MET A 299 -7.73 -18.09 11.85
C MET A 299 -6.76 -19.02 12.60
N ALA A 300 -5.70 -19.53 11.94
CA ALA A 300 -4.70 -20.35 12.61
C ALA A 300 -3.88 -19.57 13.62
N GLU A 301 -3.77 -18.24 13.46
CA GLU A 301 -3.04 -17.34 14.36
C GLU A 301 -3.88 -16.90 15.57
N VAL A 302 -5.21 -17.06 15.51
CA VAL A 302 -6.12 -16.61 16.57
C VAL A 302 -6.02 -17.55 17.78
N LYS A 303 -5.97 -16.97 18.98
CA LYS A 303 -5.75 -17.71 20.24
C LYS A 303 -6.87 -18.69 20.56
N TYR A 304 -8.11 -18.32 20.28
CA TYR A 304 -9.30 -19.10 20.62
C TYR A 304 -10.07 -19.54 19.37
N PRO A 305 -10.77 -20.69 19.42
CA PRO A 305 -11.61 -21.16 18.33
C PRO A 305 -12.87 -20.28 18.16
N LEU A 306 -13.54 -20.36 17.00
CA LEU A 306 -14.68 -19.49 16.69
C LEU A 306 -15.82 -19.56 17.70
N GLN A 307 -16.06 -20.74 18.30
CA GLN A 307 -17.12 -20.96 19.29
C GLN A 307 -16.87 -20.21 20.61
N HIS A 308 -15.65 -19.71 20.84
CA HIS A 308 -15.32 -18.91 22.00
C HIS A 308 -15.98 -17.52 21.98
N PHE A 309 -16.15 -16.94 20.79
CA PHE A 309 -16.62 -15.56 20.64
C PHE A 309 -18.15 -15.51 20.69
N LYS A 310 -18.69 -14.91 21.77
CA LYS A 310 -20.13 -14.78 22.01
C LYS A 310 -20.72 -13.56 21.33
N THR A 311 -19.89 -12.61 20.91
CA THR A 311 -20.30 -11.39 20.21
C THR A 311 -19.34 -11.10 19.06
N PHE A 312 -19.78 -10.30 18.10
CA PHE A 312 -18.90 -9.84 17.01
C PHE A 312 -17.74 -9.01 17.54
N ASN A 313 -17.97 -8.17 18.55
CA ASN A 313 -16.90 -7.37 19.15
C ASN A 313 -15.82 -8.23 19.80
N GLU A 314 -16.19 -9.30 20.51
CA GLU A 314 -15.20 -10.24 21.08
C GLU A 314 -14.30 -10.85 19.98
N PHE A 315 -14.88 -11.19 18.83
CA PHE A 315 -14.11 -11.65 17.67
C PHE A 315 -13.27 -10.52 17.04
N PHE A 316 -13.80 -9.30 16.95
CA PHE A 316 -13.07 -8.17 16.39
C PHE A 316 -11.80 -7.84 17.20
N ILE A 317 -11.90 -7.91 18.53
CA ILE A 317 -10.78 -7.74 19.48
C ILE A 317 -10.07 -9.06 19.81
N ARG A 318 -10.18 -10.06 18.94
CA ARG A 318 -9.55 -11.38 19.12
C ARG A 318 -8.07 -11.26 19.51
N GLU A 319 -7.65 -12.05 20.49
CA GLU A 319 -6.24 -12.22 20.81
C GLU A 319 -5.57 -13.17 19.81
N LEU A 320 -4.28 -12.94 19.52
CA LEU A 320 -3.46 -13.85 18.74
C LEU A 320 -2.67 -14.80 19.63
N LYS A 321 -2.27 -15.95 19.10
CA LYS A 321 -1.41 -16.93 19.78
C LYS A 321 -0.04 -16.30 20.08
N PRO A 322 0.60 -16.65 21.21
CA PRO A 322 1.98 -16.28 21.46
C PRO A 322 2.87 -16.67 20.28
N GLY A 323 3.74 -15.75 19.84
CA GLY A 323 4.63 -15.96 18.70
C GLY A 323 4.03 -15.65 17.32
N ALA A 324 2.73 -15.39 17.19
CA ALA A 324 2.13 -14.98 15.91
C ALA A 324 2.66 -13.62 15.40
N ARG A 325 3.15 -12.77 16.32
CA ARG A 325 3.76 -11.47 16.03
C ARG A 325 5.13 -11.39 16.72
N PRO A 326 6.21 -11.91 16.08
CA PRO A 326 7.55 -11.84 16.66
C PRO A 326 8.05 -10.39 16.70
N ILE A 327 8.61 -9.98 17.83
CA ILE A 327 9.13 -8.62 18.03
C ILE A 327 10.56 -8.53 17.49
N ALA A 328 10.78 -7.63 16.53
CA ALA A 328 12.08 -7.38 15.91
C ALA A 328 13.09 -6.88 16.96
N SER A 329 14.29 -7.47 16.93
CA SER A 329 15.41 -7.10 17.78
C SER A 329 14.99 -6.98 19.26
N ARG A 330 14.29 -8.00 19.79
CA ARG A 330 13.60 -7.95 21.09
C ARG A 330 14.44 -7.41 22.25
N ASN A 331 15.75 -7.70 22.28
CA ASN A 331 16.67 -7.30 23.35
C ASN A 331 17.31 -5.91 23.13
N ARG A 332 16.95 -5.21 22.05
CA ARG A 332 17.49 -3.91 21.67
C ARG A 332 16.42 -2.84 21.83
N ASP A 333 16.46 -2.13 22.95
CA ASP A 333 15.49 -1.06 23.24
C ASP A 333 15.69 0.17 22.33
N ASP A 334 16.82 0.27 21.61
CA ASP A 334 17.13 1.30 20.61
C ASP A 334 16.48 1.04 19.24
N VAL A 335 15.71 -0.04 19.11
CA VAL A 335 14.94 -0.38 17.90
C VAL A 335 13.45 -0.27 18.18
N ALA A 336 12.77 0.64 17.50
CA ALA A 336 11.31 0.79 17.56
C ALA A 336 10.62 -0.23 16.67
N VAL A 337 9.39 -0.62 17.01
CA VAL A 337 8.58 -1.58 16.25
C VAL A 337 7.22 -1.01 15.87
N CYS A 338 6.62 -1.57 14.81
CA CYS A 338 5.24 -1.29 14.44
C CYS A 338 4.30 -1.71 15.57
N GLY A 339 3.44 -0.77 16.00
CA GLY A 339 2.51 -0.96 17.10
C GLY A 339 1.15 -1.56 16.70
N ALA A 340 0.88 -1.79 15.41
CA ALA A 340 -0.38 -2.33 14.94
C ALA A 340 -0.20 -3.16 13.66
N ASP A 341 -1.12 -4.10 13.43
CA ASP A 341 -1.35 -4.67 12.10
C ASP A 341 -2.16 -3.66 11.29
N CYS A 342 -1.60 -3.11 10.22
CA CYS A 342 -2.21 -1.96 9.56
C CYS A 342 -1.64 -1.65 8.18
N ARG A 343 -2.24 -0.65 7.55
CA ARG A 343 -1.71 0.13 6.43
C ARG A 343 -0.96 1.34 7.01
N LEU A 344 0.37 1.34 6.86
CA LEU A 344 1.28 2.30 7.48
C LEU A 344 1.69 3.40 6.51
N MET A 345 1.70 4.65 7.01
CA MET A 345 2.36 5.80 6.42
C MET A 345 3.39 6.36 7.42
N ALA A 346 4.55 6.76 6.94
CA ALA A 346 5.63 7.32 7.74
C ALA A 346 6.21 8.58 7.10
N PHE A 347 6.46 9.59 7.93
CA PHE A 347 6.98 10.88 7.50
C PHE A 347 8.05 11.36 8.47
N GLN A 348 9.11 11.97 7.93
CA GLN A 348 10.15 12.58 8.76
C GLN A 348 9.66 13.82 9.49
N SER A 349 8.69 14.53 8.90
CA SER A 349 8.10 15.73 9.47
C SER A 349 6.58 15.81 9.26
N VAL A 350 5.94 16.70 10.02
CA VAL A 350 4.53 17.06 9.85
C VAL A 350 4.28 17.72 8.51
N GLU A 351 5.21 18.55 8.04
CA GLU A 351 5.11 19.21 6.74
C GLU A 351 4.99 18.16 5.62
N ASP A 352 5.88 17.16 5.61
CA ASP A 352 5.82 16.03 4.68
C ASP A 352 4.47 15.32 4.77
N SER A 353 3.99 15.04 5.98
CA SER A 353 2.70 14.34 6.15
C SER A 353 1.54 15.10 5.51
N THR A 354 1.48 16.43 5.64
CA THR A 354 0.44 17.26 5.03
C THR A 354 0.63 17.42 3.53
N ARG A 355 1.89 17.46 3.09
CA ARG A 355 2.25 17.55 1.68
C ARG A 355 1.85 16.29 0.92
N PHE A 356 2.12 15.11 1.47
CA PHE A 356 1.89 13.84 0.77
C PHE A 356 0.49 13.28 1.04
N TRP A 357 0.05 13.21 2.30
CA TRP A 357 -1.10 12.40 2.68
C TRP A 357 -2.25 13.17 3.33
N ILE A 358 -1.99 13.93 4.40
CA ILE A 358 -3.02 14.57 5.22
C ILE A 358 -3.49 15.87 4.54
N LYS A 359 -4.56 15.81 3.76
CA LYS A 359 -5.07 16.98 3.02
C LYS A 359 -6.12 17.80 3.79
N GLY A 360 -6.55 17.30 4.94
CA GLY A 360 -7.43 18.02 5.85
C GLY A 360 -6.83 19.37 6.27
N ARG A 361 -7.63 20.44 6.23
CA ARG A 361 -7.16 21.78 6.61
C ARG A 361 -6.77 21.80 8.10
N LYS A 362 -5.72 22.57 8.44
CA LYS A 362 -5.30 22.88 9.83
C LYS A 362 -4.77 21.68 10.63
N PHE A 363 -4.27 20.62 10.00
CA PHE A 363 -3.54 19.59 10.73
C PHE A 363 -2.33 20.20 11.43
N SER A 364 -2.15 19.86 12.70
CA SER A 364 -1.02 20.33 13.51
C SER A 364 -0.80 19.38 14.68
N ILE A 365 0.44 19.29 15.16
CA ILE A 365 0.79 18.51 16.36
C ILE A 365 0.04 19.01 17.58
N ARG A 366 -0.04 20.34 17.78
CA ARG A 366 -0.84 20.92 18.86
C ARG A 366 -2.30 20.50 18.78
N GLY A 367 -2.88 20.51 17.58
CA GLY A 367 -4.24 20.01 17.34
C GLY A 367 -4.33 18.54 17.72
N LEU A 368 -3.42 17.69 17.24
CA LEU A 368 -3.41 16.25 17.47
C LEU A 368 -3.27 15.88 18.95
N LEU A 369 -2.38 16.54 19.70
CA LEU A 369 -2.09 16.19 21.09
C LEU A 369 -3.11 16.74 22.10
N GLY A 370 -3.98 17.66 21.69
CA GLY A 370 -4.94 18.30 22.59
C GLY A 370 -4.31 19.44 23.41
N LYS A 371 -5.08 20.00 24.34
CA LYS A 371 -4.70 21.23 25.06
C LYS A 371 -3.78 20.99 26.25
N ASN A 372 -3.86 19.82 26.87
CA ASN A 372 -3.20 19.53 28.14
C ASN A 372 -1.90 18.70 27.98
N VAL A 373 -1.45 18.49 26.74
CA VAL A 373 -0.15 17.91 26.41
C VAL A 373 0.73 19.03 25.87
N ASN A 374 1.96 19.15 26.39
CA ASN A 374 2.91 20.13 25.87
C ASN A 374 3.42 19.67 24.49
N PRO A 375 3.10 20.39 23.40
CA PRO A 375 3.49 19.97 22.07
C PRO A 375 4.97 20.20 21.76
N ASN A 376 5.69 21.00 22.57
CA ASN A 376 7.03 21.50 22.23
C ASN A 376 8.04 20.38 21.98
N ALA A 377 7.94 19.26 22.72
CA ALA A 377 8.80 18.10 22.52
C ALA A 377 8.60 17.42 21.14
N PHE A 378 7.43 17.60 20.54
CA PHE A 378 6.98 16.91 19.33
C PHE A 378 6.93 17.83 18.10
N LEU A 379 7.28 19.11 18.24
CA LEU A 379 7.35 20.03 17.11
C LEU A 379 8.45 19.57 16.14
N ASP A 380 8.12 19.57 14.84
CA ASP A 380 8.95 19.03 13.75
C ASP A 380 9.34 17.55 13.94
N GLY A 381 8.62 16.82 14.77
CA GLY A 381 8.82 15.40 15.02
C GLY A 381 8.45 14.53 13.83
N SER A 382 8.98 13.31 13.82
CA SER A 382 8.58 12.29 12.84
C SER A 382 7.21 11.71 13.19
N LEU A 383 6.42 11.44 12.15
CA LEU A 383 5.02 11.05 12.25
C LEU A 383 4.83 9.68 11.60
N VAL A 384 4.24 8.73 12.34
CA VAL A 384 3.90 7.40 11.82
C VAL A 384 2.42 7.14 12.05
N ILE A 385 1.69 6.85 10.97
CA ILE A 385 0.25 6.64 10.94
C ILE A 385 -0.01 5.17 10.66
N PHE A 386 -0.73 4.51 11.55
CA PHE A 386 -1.14 3.12 11.45
C PHE A 386 -2.66 3.09 11.21
N ARG A 387 -3.11 2.92 9.97
CA ARG A 387 -4.55 2.82 9.63
C ARG A 387 -4.98 1.36 9.66
N LEU A 388 -5.85 1.00 10.61
CA LEU A 388 -6.33 -0.36 10.77
C LEU A 388 -7.63 -0.53 9.97
N ALA A 389 -7.61 -1.46 9.02
CA ALA A 389 -8.78 -1.86 8.26
C ALA A 389 -9.60 -2.92 9.02
N PRO A 390 -10.90 -3.13 8.73
CA PRO A 390 -11.75 -4.03 9.50
C PRO A 390 -11.21 -5.46 9.67
N GLN A 391 -10.51 -5.98 8.67
CA GLN A 391 -9.90 -7.32 8.66
C GLN A 391 -8.68 -7.47 9.60
N ASP A 392 -8.05 -6.35 9.97
CA ASP A 392 -6.80 -6.37 10.73
C ASP A 392 -6.99 -6.88 12.17
N TYR A 393 -5.87 -7.04 12.86
CA TYR A 393 -5.83 -7.28 14.30
C TYR A 393 -5.94 -5.93 15.02
N HIS A 394 -7.05 -5.72 15.74
CA HIS A 394 -7.43 -4.41 16.31
C HIS A 394 -6.92 -4.15 17.73
N ARG A 395 -5.96 -4.95 18.22
CA ARG A 395 -5.20 -4.61 19.43
C ARG A 395 -3.88 -3.97 19.02
N PHE A 396 -3.53 -2.89 19.69
CA PHE A 396 -2.34 -2.12 19.44
C PHE A 396 -1.36 -2.24 20.61
N HIS A 397 -0.09 -2.15 20.26
CA HIS A 397 1.05 -2.50 21.09
C HIS A 397 2.01 -1.32 21.20
N VAL A 398 2.78 -1.34 22.26
CA VAL A 398 3.79 -0.31 22.57
C VAL A 398 4.92 -0.37 21.52
N PRO A 399 5.22 0.71 20.79
CA PRO A 399 6.27 0.70 19.76
C PRO A 399 7.69 0.77 20.34
N VAL A 400 7.86 1.29 21.56
CA VAL A 400 9.16 1.57 22.21
C VAL A 400 9.10 1.33 23.72
N SER A 401 10.18 0.81 24.31
CA SER A 401 10.23 0.57 25.76
C SER A 401 10.32 1.89 26.55
N GLY A 402 9.59 2.01 27.66
CA GLY A 402 9.54 3.25 28.43
C GLY A 402 8.55 3.24 29.59
N VAL A 403 8.20 4.43 30.08
CA VAL A 403 7.21 4.67 31.13
C VAL A 403 6.07 5.50 30.57
N ILE A 404 4.83 5.06 30.80
CA ILE A 404 3.65 5.84 30.42
C ILE A 404 3.49 6.99 31.42
N GLU A 405 3.74 8.22 30.97
CA GLU A 405 3.65 9.41 31.84
C GLU A 405 2.22 9.88 32.04
N LYS A 406 1.43 9.86 30.96
CA LYS A 406 0.13 10.53 30.94
C LYS A 406 -0.79 9.97 29.88
N PHE A 407 -2.08 9.92 30.19
CA PHE A 407 -3.18 9.84 29.24
C PHE A 407 -3.92 11.17 29.13
N GLU A 408 -4.34 11.52 27.93
CA GLU A 408 -5.19 12.68 27.66
C GLU A 408 -6.31 12.28 26.70
N ASP A 409 -7.54 12.32 27.19
CA ASP A 409 -8.73 12.10 26.37
C ASP A 409 -9.15 13.39 25.68
N VAL A 410 -9.27 13.32 24.35
CA VAL A 410 -9.73 14.44 23.53
C VAL A 410 -11.05 14.07 22.87
N SER A 411 -12.12 14.75 23.30
CA SER A 411 -13.44 14.64 22.69
C SER A 411 -13.43 15.14 21.25
N GLY A 412 -14.21 14.49 20.38
CA GLY A 412 -14.22 14.81 18.96
C GLY A 412 -15.33 14.10 18.19
N SER A 413 -15.30 14.27 16.87
CA SER A 413 -16.16 13.60 15.90
C SER A 413 -15.74 12.13 15.70
N LEU A 414 -16.42 11.42 14.80
CA LEU A 414 -16.05 10.06 14.37
C LEU A 414 -16.12 9.97 12.83
N TYR A 415 -15.37 10.83 12.15
CA TYR A 415 -15.15 10.74 10.71
C TYR A 415 -14.43 9.44 10.37
N THR A 416 -14.59 8.94 9.14
CA THR A 416 -13.87 7.74 8.70
C THR A 416 -12.39 8.06 8.52
N VAL A 417 -11.53 7.10 8.82
CA VAL A 417 -10.08 7.18 8.58
C VAL A 417 -9.70 6.59 7.22
N ASN A 418 -10.67 6.18 6.42
CA ASN A 418 -10.44 5.78 5.04
C ASN A 418 -9.75 6.93 4.26
N PRO A 419 -8.79 6.63 3.37
CA PRO A 419 -8.08 7.64 2.57
C PRO A 419 -9.00 8.66 1.89
N ILE A 420 -10.22 8.28 1.48
CA ILE A 420 -11.22 9.20 0.93
C ILE A 420 -11.51 10.41 1.83
N ALA A 421 -11.44 10.24 3.14
CA ALA A 421 -11.64 11.29 4.14
C ALA A 421 -10.33 11.91 4.61
N VAL A 422 -9.25 11.12 4.76
CA VAL A 422 -7.93 11.64 5.16
C VAL A 422 -7.36 12.59 4.09
N ASN A 423 -7.58 12.27 2.82
CA ASN A 423 -7.18 13.10 1.68
C ASN A 423 -8.26 14.13 1.29
N SER A 424 -9.31 14.28 2.09
CA SER A 424 -10.33 15.29 1.89
C SER A 424 -9.86 16.64 2.45
N LYS A 425 -10.15 17.73 1.72
CA LYS A 425 -9.91 19.10 2.22
C LYS A 425 -10.94 19.56 3.25
N TYR A 426 -12.03 18.80 3.44
CA TYR A 426 -13.21 19.23 4.18
C TYR A 426 -13.16 18.87 5.67
N CYS A 427 -12.54 17.74 6.01
CA CYS A 427 -12.39 17.31 7.40
C CYS A 427 -10.94 17.02 7.72
N ASN A 428 -10.54 17.35 8.93
CA ASN A 428 -9.26 16.95 9.48
C ASN A 428 -9.49 15.81 10.48
N VAL A 429 -9.57 14.60 9.90
CA VAL A 429 -9.93 13.36 10.62
C VAL A 429 -9.08 13.20 11.89
N PHE A 430 -7.77 13.44 11.83
CA PHE A 430 -6.88 13.13 12.93
C PHE A 430 -6.96 14.11 14.12
N THR A 431 -7.28 15.39 13.89
CA THR A 431 -7.43 16.36 14.99
C THR A 431 -8.87 16.57 15.44
N GLU A 432 -9.84 16.28 14.57
CA GLU A 432 -11.25 16.45 14.87
C GLU A 432 -11.87 15.22 15.51
N ASN A 433 -11.37 14.02 15.25
CA ASN A 433 -11.94 12.80 15.82
C ASN A 433 -11.64 12.65 17.32
N LYS A 434 -12.55 11.95 18.00
CA LYS A 434 -12.32 11.48 19.36
C LYS A 434 -11.06 10.61 19.39
N ARG A 435 -10.19 10.88 20.36
CA ARG A 435 -8.91 10.19 20.50
C ARG A 435 -8.42 10.24 21.94
N THR A 436 -7.47 9.37 22.25
CA THR A 436 -6.75 9.34 23.52
C THR A 436 -5.27 9.37 23.22
N VAL A 437 -4.54 10.29 23.85
CA VAL A 437 -3.10 10.50 23.70
C VAL A 437 -2.41 9.86 24.91
N ALA A 438 -1.44 8.99 24.67
CA ALA A 438 -0.55 8.45 25.68
C ALA A 438 0.86 9.01 25.46
N ILE A 439 1.47 9.60 26.49
CA ILE A 439 2.86 10.06 26.42
C ILE A 439 3.75 9.01 27.07
N ILE A 440 4.71 8.51 26.31
CA ILE A 440 5.66 7.48 26.75
C ILE A 440 7.03 8.15 26.83
N SER A 441 7.62 8.20 28.02
CA SER A 441 9.00 8.61 28.21
C SER A 441 9.93 7.42 28.07
N THR A 442 10.91 7.55 27.19
CA THR A 442 11.81 6.47 26.80
C THR A 442 13.26 6.91 26.99
N LEU A 443 14.13 5.93 27.25
CA LEU A 443 15.57 6.19 27.31
C LEU A 443 16.13 6.49 25.91
N GLU A 444 15.76 5.67 24.93
CA GLU A 444 16.37 5.65 23.61
C GLU A 444 15.76 6.66 22.65
N PHE A 445 14.49 7.07 22.81
CA PHE A 445 13.78 7.93 21.85
C PHE A 445 13.29 9.26 22.44
N GLY A 446 13.61 9.58 23.70
CA GLY A 446 13.02 10.73 24.39
C GLY A 446 11.53 10.51 24.64
N LYS A 447 10.67 11.48 24.35
CA LYS A 447 9.21 11.30 24.44
C LYS A 447 8.60 10.79 23.14
N VAL A 448 7.68 9.84 23.26
CA VAL A 448 6.85 9.38 22.14
C VAL A 448 5.39 9.58 22.49
N ALA A 449 4.66 10.33 21.66
CA ALA A 449 3.22 10.47 21.79
C ALA A 449 2.54 9.39 20.96
N PHE A 450 1.81 8.50 21.62
CA PHE A 450 0.98 7.47 21.01
C PHE A 450 -0.47 7.92 21.03
N VAL A 451 -1.06 8.18 19.88
CA VAL A 451 -2.40 8.76 19.75
C VAL A 451 -3.34 7.72 19.13
N ALA A 452 -4.22 7.15 19.94
CA ALA A 452 -5.26 6.23 19.48
C ALA A 452 -6.50 7.03 19.06
N ILE A 453 -6.90 6.95 17.79
CA ILE A 453 -7.95 7.74 17.16
C ILE A 453 -9.10 6.82 16.76
N GLY A 454 -10.29 7.09 17.29
CA GLY A 454 -11.52 6.41 16.89
C GLY A 454 -12.05 7.00 15.58
N ALA A 455 -12.65 6.17 14.74
CA ALA A 455 -13.33 6.61 13.52
C ALA A 455 -14.79 6.13 13.51
N THR A 456 -15.46 6.33 12.38
CA THR A 456 -16.84 5.89 12.20
C THR A 456 -17.00 4.42 12.58
N MET A 457 -18.10 4.13 13.28
CA MET A 457 -18.45 2.83 13.84
C MET A 457 -17.64 2.36 15.06
N VAL A 458 -16.51 3.00 15.42
CA VAL A 458 -15.68 2.54 16.57
C VAL A 458 -16.45 2.56 17.86
N GLY A 459 -16.63 1.38 18.44
CA GLY A 459 -17.37 1.18 19.68
C GLY A 459 -16.65 1.72 20.92
N SER A 460 -15.32 1.68 20.97
CA SER A 460 -14.52 2.22 22.07
C SER A 460 -13.02 2.15 21.77
N ILE A 461 -12.26 3.04 22.41
CA ILE A 461 -10.80 3.01 22.52
C ILE A 461 -10.50 2.58 23.96
N ASN A 462 -9.81 1.48 24.17
CA ASN A 462 -9.55 0.95 25.51
C ASN A 462 -8.06 0.73 25.69
N PHE A 463 -7.51 1.27 26.77
CA PHE A 463 -6.13 1.01 27.17
C PHE A 463 -6.13 -0.02 28.29
N VAL A 464 -5.16 -0.95 28.23
CA VAL A 464 -4.96 -1.99 29.25
C VAL A 464 -3.80 -1.66 30.19
N ARG A 465 -3.19 -0.49 30.03
CA ARG A 465 -2.11 0.07 30.83
C ARG A 465 -2.54 1.38 31.47
N LYS A 466 -1.84 1.78 32.54
CA LYS A 466 -2.11 3.01 33.30
C LYS A 466 -0.88 3.91 33.36
N GLU A 467 -1.09 5.16 33.77
CA GLU A 467 0.00 6.10 34.06
C GLU A 467 0.93 5.51 35.14
N GLY A 468 2.23 5.67 34.94
CA GLY A 468 3.29 5.12 35.79
C GLY A 468 3.72 3.68 35.43
N ASP A 469 3.01 2.98 34.54
CA ASP A 469 3.42 1.63 34.14
C ASP A 469 4.73 1.67 33.33
N HIS A 470 5.66 0.78 33.68
CA HIS A 470 6.82 0.44 32.86
C HIS A 470 6.40 -0.55 31.78
N VAL A 471 6.66 -0.23 30.53
CA VAL A 471 6.29 -1.04 29.37
C VAL A 471 7.51 -1.38 28.52
N LYS A 472 7.49 -2.57 27.92
CA LYS A 472 8.46 -3.00 26.91
C LYS A 472 7.86 -2.91 25.52
N LYS A 473 8.70 -2.67 24.51
CA LYS A 473 8.26 -2.71 23.12
C LYS A 473 7.61 -4.05 22.78
N GLY A 474 6.46 -4.00 22.09
CA GLY A 474 5.64 -5.15 21.80
C GLY A 474 4.63 -5.54 22.89
N ASP A 475 4.67 -4.94 24.08
CA ASP A 475 3.61 -5.12 25.08
C ASP A 475 2.27 -4.60 24.54
N GLU A 476 1.17 -5.28 24.89
CA GLU A 476 -0.16 -4.76 24.57
C GLU A 476 -0.42 -3.45 25.32
N LEU A 477 -0.84 -2.43 24.59
CA LEU A 477 -1.17 -1.11 25.11
C LEU A 477 -2.69 -0.91 25.19
N GLY A 478 -3.43 -1.46 24.23
CA GLY A 478 -4.87 -1.36 24.18
C GLY A 478 -5.49 -1.95 22.92
N TYR A 479 -6.76 -1.65 22.69
CA TYR A 479 -7.51 -2.14 21.54
C TYR A 479 -8.68 -1.23 21.13
N PHE A 480 -9.09 -1.36 19.87
CA PHE A 480 -10.31 -0.76 19.35
C PHE A 480 -11.42 -1.80 19.25
N SER A 481 -12.59 -1.50 19.81
CA SER A 481 -13.81 -2.25 19.48
C SER A 481 -14.25 -1.94 18.05
N PHE A 482 -15.15 -2.77 17.48
CA PHE A 482 -15.58 -2.71 16.07
C PHE A 482 -15.70 -1.29 15.52
N GLY A 483 -15.05 -1.04 14.38
CA GLY A 483 -15.10 0.20 13.61
C GLY A 483 -13.79 0.49 12.86
N GLY A 484 -13.70 1.62 12.17
CA GLY A 484 -12.44 2.05 11.55
C GLY A 484 -11.54 2.74 12.57
N SER A 485 -10.24 2.47 12.60
CA SER A 485 -9.39 3.04 13.65
C SER A 485 -8.01 3.43 13.12
N THR A 486 -7.34 4.31 13.85
CA THR A 486 -5.99 4.74 13.49
C THR A 486 -5.18 4.98 14.75
N VAL A 487 -3.92 4.60 14.71
CA VAL A 487 -2.92 5.03 15.70
C VAL A 487 -1.97 5.99 15.01
N ILE A 488 -1.57 7.05 15.70
CA ILE A 488 -0.49 7.93 15.26
C ILE A 488 0.59 7.95 16.34
N CYS A 489 1.83 7.64 15.96
CA CYS A 489 2.99 7.87 16.80
C CYS A 489 3.70 9.16 16.35
N VAL A 490 3.96 10.06 17.30
CA VAL A 490 4.79 11.25 17.10
C VAL A 490 6.06 11.08 17.93
N PHE A 491 7.19 11.08 17.25
CA PHE A 491 8.52 11.02 17.85
C PHE A 491 9.10 12.42 17.99
N GLU A 492 9.98 12.66 18.97
CA GLU A 492 10.72 13.93 19.01
C GLU A 492 11.57 14.09 17.74
N LYS A 493 11.84 15.35 17.36
CA LYS A 493 12.72 15.65 16.23
C LYS A 493 14.07 14.95 16.39
N TYR A 494 14.53 14.31 15.31
CA TYR A 494 15.81 13.58 15.28
C TYR A 494 15.96 12.47 16.35
N SER A 495 14.84 11.91 16.84
CA SER A 495 14.90 10.79 17.80
C SER A 495 14.89 9.41 17.15
N ILE A 496 14.41 9.30 15.90
CA ILE A 496 14.31 8.05 15.16
C ILE A 496 14.72 8.23 13.70
N ARG A 497 15.50 7.26 13.19
CA ARG A 497 15.66 7.01 11.76
C ARG A 497 14.72 5.90 11.35
N ILE A 498 13.60 6.27 10.73
CA ILE A 498 12.60 5.34 10.19
C ILE A 498 13.23 4.56 9.02
N ASP A 499 12.86 3.28 8.89
CA ASP A 499 13.34 2.43 7.81
C ASP A 499 13.02 3.04 6.43
N GLU A 500 13.99 2.99 5.52
CA GLU A 500 13.94 3.70 4.23
C GLU A 500 12.78 3.25 3.33
N ASP A 501 12.41 1.96 3.37
CA ASP A 501 11.32 1.43 2.57
C ASP A 501 9.96 2.03 2.98
N LEU A 502 9.74 2.26 4.28
CA LEU A 502 8.52 2.90 4.78
C LEU A 502 8.44 4.36 4.33
N LEU A 503 9.56 5.09 4.38
CA LEU A 503 9.63 6.49 3.92
C LEU A 503 9.45 6.59 2.39
N ALA A 504 10.09 5.71 1.63
CA ALA A 504 9.99 5.69 0.17
C ALA A 504 8.56 5.43 -0.30
N ASN A 505 7.88 4.43 0.29
CA ASN A 505 6.48 4.15 -0.02
C ASN A 505 5.57 5.33 0.34
N SER A 506 5.79 5.92 1.52
CA SER A 506 4.99 7.05 1.99
C SER A 506 5.19 8.32 1.16
N GLY A 507 6.41 8.53 0.64
CA GLY A 507 6.72 9.63 -0.28
C GLY A 507 6.00 9.50 -1.63
N ARG A 508 5.67 8.27 -2.05
CA ARG A 508 4.79 7.96 -3.20
C ARG A 508 3.32 7.90 -2.81
N SER A 509 2.99 8.29 -1.57
CA SER A 509 1.65 8.22 -1.01
C SER A 509 1.02 6.82 -1.10
N LEU A 510 1.87 5.78 -1.00
CA LEU A 510 1.49 4.38 -1.01
C LEU A 510 1.61 3.80 0.41
N GLU A 511 0.50 3.29 0.94
CA GLU A 511 0.50 2.68 2.26
C GLU A 511 1.23 1.34 2.26
N THR A 512 1.95 1.06 3.35
CA THR A 512 2.68 -0.20 3.53
C THR A 512 1.93 -1.11 4.51
N LEU A 513 1.52 -2.30 4.07
CA LEU A 513 0.94 -3.31 4.95
C LEU A 513 2.04 -3.89 5.87
N VAL A 514 1.85 -3.71 7.18
CA VAL A 514 2.78 -4.14 8.23
C VAL A 514 2.04 -4.90 9.32
N SER A 515 2.80 -5.62 10.14
CA SER A 515 2.28 -6.32 11.33
C SER A 515 2.97 -5.82 12.60
N VAL A 516 2.30 -5.97 13.74
CA VAL A 516 2.88 -5.75 15.07
C VAL A 516 4.23 -6.45 15.19
N GLY A 517 5.21 -5.73 15.74
CA GLY A 517 6.53 -6.28 16.01
C GLY A 517 7.55 -6.17 14.88
N MET A 518 7.14 -5.84 13.64
CA MET A 518 8.09 -5.46 12.59
C MET A 518 8.92 -4.25 13.01
N GLN A 519 10.18 -4.16 12.59
CA GLN A 519 11.00 -2.98 12.85
C GLN A 519 10.37 -1.75 12.21
N LEU A 520 10.31 -0.64 12.94
CA LEU A 520 9.86 0.65 12.43
C LEU A 520 11.04 1.55 12.07
N GLY A 521 12.08 1.52 12.89
CA GLY A 521 13.27 2.34 12.76
C GLY A 521 14.18 2.17 13.96
N VAL A 522 15.31 2.87 13.93
CA VAL A 522 16.36 2.82 14.97
C VAL A 522 16.53 4.19 15.58
N SER A 523 16.83 4.25 16.88
CA SER A 523 17.13 5.50 17.57
C SER A 523 18.31 6.22 16.92
N THR A 524 18.22 7.55 16.91
CA THR A 524 19.32 8.46 16.54
C THR A 524 19.75 9.35 17.70
N ARG A 525 19.19 9.13 18.90
CA ARG A 525 19.65 9.84 20.10
C ARG A 525 20.98 9.25 20.54
N THR A 526 21.90 10.14 20.91
CA THR A 526 23.22 9.79 21.44
C THR A 526 23.27 10.05 22.94
#